data_AF-A0A2M6WEF9-F1
#
_entry.id   AF-A0A2M6WEF9-F1
#
_cell.length_a   1.000
_cell.length_b   1.000
_cell.length_c   1.000
_cell.angle_alpha   90.00
_cell.angle_beta   90.00
_cell.angle_gamma   90.00
#
_symmetry.space_group_name_H-M   'P 1'
#
loop_
_entity.id
_entity.type
_entity.pdbx_description
1 polymer ?
#
loop_
_entity_poly.entity_id
_entity_poly.type
_entity_poly.pdbx_seq_one_letter_code
_entity_poly.pdbx_strand_id
1 'polypeptide(L)'
;MKEKLQGFITFIREQGVIGLAIGFILGGAVSAVVGSLVKDVINPLIGLAFGSVDSLSTFTLGPIHYGSFIAAIVDFIVIAAVVYFIFRGLGIDTLDKKKG
;
A
#
# COMPACT_ATOMS: atom_id res chain seq x y z
N MET A 1 -25.68 -16.17 28.08
CA MET A 1 -25.34 -15.67 26.71
C MET A 1 -25.16 -14.15 26.67
N LYS A 2 -26.08 -13.36 27.24
CA LYS A 2 -25.97 -11.87 27.28
C LYS A 2 -24.76 -11.35 28.08
N GLU A 3 -24.41 -12.02 29.17
CA GLU A 3 -23.31 -11.62 30.07
C GLU A 3 -21.91 -11.76 29.41
N LYS A 4 -21.70 -12.86 28.66
CA LYS A 4 -20.46 -13.08 27.88
C LYS A 4 -20.30 -12.07 26.73
N LEU A 5 -21.41 -11.67 26.11
CA LEU A 5 -21.41 -10.68 25.03
C LEU A 5 -21.06 -9.28 25.55
N GLN A 6 -21.63 -8.89 26.69
CA GLN A 6 -21.31 -7.62 27.34
C GLN A 6 -19.83 -7.57 27.77
N GLY A 7 -19.31 -8.64 28.39
CA GLY A 7 -17.88 -8.71 28.74
C GLY A 7 -16.96 -8.58 27.53
N PHE A 8 -17.33 -9.17 26.39
CA PHE A 8 -16.57 -9.05 25.14
C PHE A 8 -16.62 -7.65 24.54
N ILE A 9 -17.79 -6.99 24.52
CA ILE A 9 -17.92 -5.60 24.02
C ILE A 9 -17.11 -4.65 24.91
N THR A 10 -17.16 -4.83 26.23
CA THR A 10 -16.36 -4.03 27.18
C THR A 10 -14.86 -4.23 26.96
N PHE A 11 -14.40 -5.47 26.79
CA PHE A 11 -13.01 -5.78 26.49
C PHE A 11 -12.51 -5.13 25.19
N ILE A 12 -13.28 -5.26 24.10
CA ILE A 12 -12.94 -4.66 22.81
C ILE A 12 -12.84 -3.13 22.90
N ARG A 13 -13.70 -2.51 23.71
CA ARG A 13 -13.73 -1.06 23.92
C ARG A 13 -12.55 -0.59 24.79
N GLU A 14 -12.23 -1.30 25.86
CA GLU A 14 -11.11 -0.98 26.76
C GLU A 14 -9.75 -1.16 26.10
N GLN A 15 -9.60 -2.15 25.22
CA GLN A 15 -8.34 -2.45 24.53
C GLN A 15 -8.18 -1.68 23.20
N GLY A 16 -9.10 -0.79 22.85
CA GLY A 16 -9.03 0.00 21.61
C GLY A 16 -9.03 -0.83 20.31
N VAL A 17 -9.39 -2.11 20.39
CA VAL A 17 -9.27 -3.11 19.30
C VAL A 17 -10.12 -2.73 18.09
N ILE A 18 -11.24 -2.01 18.31
CA ILE A 18 -12.09 -1.50 17.21
C ILE A 18 -11.30 -0.55 16.31
N GLY A 19 -10.54 0.38 16.89
CA GLY A 19 -9.75 1.34 16.12
C GLY A 19 -8.65 0.65 15.30
N LEU A 20 -7.98 -0.34 15.91
CA LEU A 20 -6.97 -1.15 15.23
C LEU A 20 -7.58 -1.99 14.09
N ALA A 21 -8.74 -2.61 14.31
CA ALA A 21 -9.44 -3.41 13.31
C ALA A 21 -9.88 -2.57 12.10
N ILE A 22 -10.44 -1.38 12.36
CA ILE A 22 -10.85 -0.45 11.31
C ILE A 22 -9.61 0.03 10.52
N GLY A 23 -8.54 0.41 11.22
CA GLY A 23 -7.29 0.85 10.61
C GLY A 23 -6.66 -0.21 9.72
N PHE A 24 -6.67 -1.48 10.13
CA PHE A 24 -6.14 -2.59 9.34
C PHE A 24 -6.96 -2.86 8.08
N ILE A 25 -8.30 -2.88 8.19
CA ILE A 25 -9.20 -3.11 7.04
C ILE A 25 -9.07 -1.96 6.02
N LEU A 26 -9.10 -0.70 6.49
CA LEU A 26 -8.89 0.46 5.63
C LEU A 26 -7.48 0.47 5.02
N GLY A 27 -6.45 0.15 5.80
CA GLY A 27 -5.07 0.06 5.31
C GLY A 27 -4.92 -0.99 4.19
N GLY A 28 -5.54 -2.15 4.35
CA GLY A 28 -5.57 -3.19 3.31
C GLY A 28 -6.30 -2.72 2.04
N ALA A 29 -7.45 -2.07 2.18
CA ALA A 29 -8.21 -1.56 1.04
C ALA A 29 -7.46 -0.45 0.29
N VAL A 30 -6.83 0.49 1.00
CA VAL A 30 -6.00 1.56 0.40
C VAL A 30 -4.80 0.96 -0.33
N SER A 31 -4.11 -0.01 0.29
CA SER A 31 -2.99 -0.72 -0.33
C SER A 31 -3.40 -1.40 -1.64
N ALA A 32 -4.58 -2.03 -1.68
CA ALA A 32 -5.09 -2.67 -2.89
C ALA A 32 -5.37 -1.65 -4.02
N VAL A 33 -5.97 -0.50 -3.71
CA VAL A 33 -6.25 0.56 -4.69
C VAL A 33 -4.97 1.19 -5.24
N VAL A 34 -3.99 1.46 -4.37
CA VAL A 34 -2.69 1.98 -4.81
C VAL A 34 -1.95 0.93 -5.64
N GLY A 35 -1.99 -0.33 -5.21
CA GLY A 35 -1.39 -1.44 -5.95
C GLY A 35 -1.97 -1.59 -7.35
N SER A 36 -3.29 -1.51 -7.52
CA SER A 36 -3.92 -1.56 -8.85
C SER A 36 -3.56 -0.33 -9.68
N LEU A 37 -3.52 0.87 -9.10
CA LEU A 37 -3.08 2.07 -9.81
C LEU A 37 -1.64 1.92 -10.34
N VAL A 38 -0.73 1.41 -9.53
CA VAL A 38 0.65 1.18 -9.97
C VAL A 38 0.70 0.13 -11.07
N LYS A 39 0.08 -1.03 -10.84
CA LYS A 39 0.13 -2.15 -11.77
C LYS A 39 -0.55 -1.84 -13.12
N ASP A 40 -1.70 -1.18 -13.10
CA ASP A 40 -2.56 -1.05 -14.27
C ASP A 40 -2.34 0.28 -15.02
N VAL A 41 -1.77 1.30 -14.36
CA VAL A 41 -1.52 2.62 -14.97
C VAL A 41 -0.03 2.92 -15.04
N ILE A 42 0.69 2.82 -13.92
CA ILE A 42 2.09 3.25 -13.87
C ILE A 42 3.03 2.26 -14.57
N ASN A 43 2.90 0.96 -14.31
CA ASN A 43 3.78 -0.06 -14.91
C ASN A 43 3.68 -0.10 -16.45
N PRO A 44 2.50 -0.01 -17.08
CA PRO A 44 2.40 0.12 -18.54
C PRO A 44 3.03 1.41 -19.06
N LEU A 45 2.84 2.55 -18.37
CA LEU A 45 3.46 3.83 -18.77
C LEU A 45 4.99 3.79 -18.68
N ILE A 46 5.55 3.21 -17.62
CA ILE A 46 6.99 3.00 -17.48
C ILE A 46 7.48 2.02 -18.56
N GLY A 47 6.73 0.95 -18.82
CA GLY A 47 7.06 -0.03 -19.87
C GLY A 47 7.08 0.56 -21.28
N LEU A 48 6.20 1.53 -21.56
CA LEU A 48 6.19 2.25 -22.84
C LEU A 48 7.34 3.28 -22.94
N ALA A 49 7.74 3.90 -21.83
CA ALA A 49 8.75 4.96 -21.82
C ALA A 49 10.20 4.43 -21.76
N PHE A 50 10.45 3.34 -21.04
CA PHE A 50 11.79 2.79 -20.78
C PHE A 50 12.01 1.39 -21.38
N GLY A 51 11.04 0.85 -22.11
CA GLY A 51 10.97 -0.57 -22.45
C GLY A 51 10.32 -1.38 -21.32
N SER A 52 9.65 -2.49 -21.65
CA SER A 52 8.85 -3.26 -20.69
C SER A 52 9.58 -3.48 -19.38
N VAL A 53 8.95 -3.15 -18.26
CA VAL A 53 9.50 -3.44 -16.91
C VAL A 53 9.65 -4.96 -16.72
N ASP A 54 8.85 -5.74 -17.45
CA ASP A 54 9.01 -7.19 -17.64
C ASP A 54 10.34 -7.58 -18.28
N SER A 55 11.03 -6.69 -18.98
CA SER A 55 12.36 -6.99 -19.54
C SER A 55 13.44 -7.16 -18.45
N LEU A 56 13.22 -6.63 -17.24
CA LEU A 56 14.08 -6.88 -16.07
C LEU A 56 13.81 -8.25 -15.43
N SER A 57 12.59 -8.80 -15.57
CA SER A 57 12.25 -10.15 -15.11
C SER A 57 12.71 -11.23 -16.11
N THR A 58 12.89 -10.86 -17.38
CA THR A 58 13.43 -11.75 -18.43
C THR A 58 14.95 -11.73 -18.58
N PHE A 59 15.69 -10.93 -17.79
CA PHE A 59 17.15 -10.95 -17.82
C PHE A 59 17.69 -12.17 -17.05
N THR A 60 17.60 -13.34 -17.68
CA THR A 60 18.08 -14.61 -17.13
C THR A 60 19.57 -14.80 -17.42
N LEU A 61 20.42 -14.56 -16.41
CA LEU A 61 21.76 -15.12 -16.32
C LEU A 61 21.68 -16.41 -15.47
N GLY A 62 21.17 -17.50 -16.07
CA GLY A 62 21.10 -18.82 -15.44
C GLY A 62 19.97 -19.01 -14.40
N PRO A 63 20.11 -19.97 -13.46
CA PRO A 63 19.02 -20.46 -12.59
C PRO A 63 18.74 -19.58 -11.35
N ILE A 64 19.35 -18.39 -11.24
CA ILE A 64 19.10 -17.46 -10.13
C ILE A 64 18.32 -16.26 -10.64
N HIS A 65 17.04 -16.18 -10.24
CA HIS A 65 16.13 -15.09 -10.58
C HIS A 65 16.45 -13.81 -9.78
N TYR A 66 17.62 -13.20 -9.99
CA TYR A 66 17.91 -11.87 -9.43
C TYR A 66 16.96 -10.80 -9.98
N GLY A 67 16.46 -10.99 -11.19
CA GLY A 67 15.52 -10.07 -11.85
C GLY A 67 14.19 -9.89 -11.10
N SER A 68 13.63 -10.95 -10.50
CA SER A 68 12.36 -10.85 -9.78
C SER A 68 12.50 -10.08 -8.46
N PHE A 69 13.62 -10.24 -7.77
CA PHE A 69 13.90 -9.50 -6.54
C PHE A 69 14.14 -8.01 -6.82
N ILE A 70 14.92 -7.69 -7.85
CA ILE A 70 15.15 -6.30 -8.26
C ILE A 70 13.85 -5.65 -8.77
N ALA A 71 13.03 -6.37 -9.54
CA ALA A 71 11.70 -5.90 -9.96
C ALA A 71 10.80 -5.59 -8.76
N ALA A 72 10.78 -6.46 -7.74
CA ALA A 72 10.00 -6.22 -6.52
C ALA A 72 10.47 -4.97 -5.75
N ILE A 73 11.78 -4.69 -5.72
CA ILE A 73 12.32 -3.47 -5.13
C ILE A 73 11.89 -2.23 -5.94
N VAL A 74 11.93 -2.31 -7.27
CA VAL A 74 11.47 -1.21 -8.15
C VAL A 74 9.98 -0.95 -7.94
N ASP A 75 9.14 -1.98 -7.95
CA ASP A 75 7.70 -1.85 -7.68
C ASP A 75 7.44 -1.24 -6.29
N PHE A 76 8.20 -1.64 -5.26
CA PHE A 76 8.10 -1.05 -3.93
C PHE A 76 8.41 0.44 -3.93
N ILE A 77 9.49 0.86 -4.61
CA ILE A 77 9.87 2.28 -4.73
C ILE A 77 8.80 3.06 -5.50
N VAL A 78 8.24 2.49 -6.57
CA VAL A 78 7.17 3.13 -7.36
C VAL A 78 5.90 3.29 -6.53
N ILE A 79 5.47 2.25 -5.81
CA ILE A 79 4.32 2.33 -4.90
C ILE A 79 4.56 3.39 -3.83
N ALA A 80 5.72 3.40 -3.19
CA ALA A 80 6.05 4.41 -2.17
C ALA A 80 5.99 5.84 -2.74
N ALA A 81 6.51 6.06 -3.95
CA ALA A 81 6.45 7.35 -4.63
C ALA A 81 5.00 7.75 -4.95
N VAL A 82 4.18 6.83 -5.46
CA VAL A 82 2.77 7.10 -5.79
C VAL A 82 1.96 7.43 -4.54
N VAL A 83 2.14 6.67 -3.44
CA VAL A 83 1.54 6.99 -2.14
C VAL A 83 1.94 8.41 -1.74
N TYR A 84 3.23 8.73 -1.74
CA TYR A 84 3.68 10.08 -1.40
C TYR A 84 3.01 11.16 -2.25
N PHE A 85 2.98 11.01 -3.58
CA PHE A 85 2.35 12.00 -4.46
C PHE A 85 0.84 12.14 -4.25
N ILE A 86 0.12 11.04 -3.97
CA ILE A 86 -1.33 11.09 -3.69
C ILE A 86 -1.59 11.83 -2.39
N PHE A 87 -0.91 11.45 -1.31
CA PHE A 87 -1.10 12.08 0.00
C PHE A 87 -0.67 13.56 -0.02
N ARG A 88 0.42 13.86 -0.74
CA ARG A 88 0.90 15.23 -0.98
C ARG A 88 -0.07 16.05 -1.81
N GLY A 89 -0.59 15.48 -2.90
CA GLY A 89 -1.51 16.13 -3.84
C GLY A 89 -2.88 16.42 -3.24
N LEU A 90 -3.36 15.55 -2.34
CA LEU A 90 -4.57 15.77 -1.56
C LEU A 90 -4.40 16.83 -0.47
N GLY A 91 -3.19 17.35 -0.24
CA GLY A 91 -2.94 18.42 0.71
C GLY A 91 -3.25 18.03 2.16
N ILE A 92 -3.31 16.74 2.49
CA ILE A 92 -3.59 16.25 3.86
C ILE A 92 -2.49 16.74 4.82
N ASP A 93 -1.27 16.95 4.33
CA ASP A 93 -0.17 17.60 5.04
C ASP A 93 -0.49 19.02 5.52
N THR A 94 -1.43 19.72 4.86
CA THR A 94 -1.80 21.10 5.18
C THR A 94 -2.96 21.18 6.19
N LEU A 95 -3.68 20.08 6.41
CA LEU A 95 -4.80 20.02 7.36
C LEU A 95 -4.34 19.90 8.82
N ASP A 96 -3.06 19.58 9.04
CA ASP A 96 -2.42 19.60 10.37
C ASP A 96 -1.71 20.94 10.66
N LYS A 97 -1.99 22.00 9.88
CA LYS A 97 -1.76 23.36 10.36
C LYS A 97 -2.80 23.69 11.42
N LYS A 98 -2.49 23.23 12.64
CA LYS A 98 -2.79 23.86 13.93
C LYS A 98 -3.49 25.21 13.75
N LYS A 99 -4.84 25.19 13.78
CA LYS A 99 -5.58 26.36 14.25
C LYS A 99 -5.12 26.58 15.68
N GLY A 100 -4.25 27.58 15.85
CA GLY A 100 -4.07 28.23 17.15
C GLY A 100 -5.37 28.82 17.64
#